data_AF-A0A929H0C1-F1
#
_entry.id   AF-A0A929H0C1-F1
#
_cell.length_a   1.000
_cell.length_b   1.000
_cell.length_c   1.000
_cell.angle_alpha   90.00
_cell.angle_beta   90.00
_cell.angle_gamma   90.00
#
_symmetry.space_group_name_H-M   'P 1'
#
loop_
_entity.id
_entity.type
_entity.pdbx_description
1 polymer ?
#
loop_
_entity_poly.entity_id
_entity_poly.type
_entity_poly.pdbx_seq_one_letter_code
_entity_poly.pdbx_strand_id
1 'polypeptide(L)'
;MSHARRQALISLLIWSAVLTGLVAMFLHVGPEQFSDPSFGRYRLAAAAIILPGYVAHFWLLWRSRRGRREGELDERDALVARRASEVALVVVAVVIFVASLVLWEAYRDAGAAPAGWFYLVAYGTVALVSLVHAGARLFFDAAGPSDG
;
A
#
# COMPACT_ATOMS: atom_id res chain seq x y z
N MET A 1 -20.77 -3.64 -12.58
CA MET A 1 -19.84 -3.31 -11.48
C MET A 1 -20.02 -1.84 -11.11
N SER A 2 -20.14 -1.51 -9.82
CA SER A 2 -20.22 -0.10 -9.37
C SER A 2 -18.93 0.65 -9.74
N HIS A 3 -19.01 1.98 -9.92
CA HIS A 3 -17.82 2.80 -10.17
C HIS A 3 -16.81 2.69 -9.03
N ALA A 4 -17.27 2.66 -7.78
CA ALA A 4 -16.42 2.48 -6.59
C ALA A 4 -15.66 1.14 -6.62
N ARG A 5 -16.35 0.04 -6.95
CA ARG A 5 -15.72 -1.29 -7.10
C ARG A 5 -14.65 -1.30 -8.19
N ARG A 6 -14.94 -0.69 -9.33
CA ARG A 6 -13.97 -0.60 -10.44
C ARG A 6 -12.74 0.21 -10.03
N GLN A 7 -12.92 1.33 -9.34
CA GLN A 7 -11.79 2.15 -8.85
C GLN A 7 -10.96 1.40 -7.80
N ALA A 8 -11.61 0.73 -6.86
CA ALA A 8 -10.93 -0.07 -5.85
C ALA A 8 -10.14 -1.24 -6.46
N LEU A 9 -10.68 -1.90 -7.49
CA LEU A 9 -9.98 -2.95 -8.24
C LEU A 9 -8.77 -2.42 -9.00
N ILE A 10 -8.89 -1.29 -9.68
CA ILE A 10 -7.75 -0.65 -10.36
C ILE A 10 -6.67 -0.28 -9.33
N SER A 11 -7.06 0.33 -8.22
CA SER A 11 -6.14 0.69 -7.14
C SER A 11 -5.42 -0.54 -6.57
N LEU A 12 -6.17 -1.64 -6.31
CA LEU A 12 -5.61 -2.89 -5.83
C LEU A 12 -4.55 -3.44 -6.80
N LEU A 13 -4.86 -3.51 -8.09
CA LEU A 13 -3.93 -4.03 -9.10
C LEU A 13 -2.65 -3.20 -9.19
N ILE A 14 -2.78 -1.87 -9.18
CA ILE A 14 -1.63 -0.97 -9.26
C ILE A 14 -0.75 -1.12 -8.02
N TRP A 15 -1.33 -1.06 -6.82
CA TRP A 15 -0.56 -1.16 -5.59
C TRP A 15 0.02 -2.56 -5.36
N SER A 16 -0.62 -3.61 -5.86
CA SER A 16 -0.03 -4.96 -5.90
C SER A 16 1.22 -4.99 -6.77
N ALA A 17 1.16 -4.41 -7.98
CA ALA A 17 2.32 -4.35 -8.86
C ALA A 17 3.46 -3.51 -8.27
N VAL A 18 3.14 -2.36 -7.67
CA VAL A 18 4.10 -1.49 -6.97
C VAL A 18 4.77 -2.22 -5.82
N LEU A 19 3.99 -2.84 -4.92
CA LEU A 19 4.52 -3.57 -3.76
C LEU A 19 5.39 -4.75 -4.20
N THR A 20 4.91 -5.52 -5.18
CA THR A 20 5.66 -6.68 -5.72
C THR A 20 6.97 -6.22 -6.35
N GLY A 21 6.95 -5.17 -7.17
CA GLY A 21 8.15 -4.62 -7.80
C GLY A 21 9.16 -4.10 -6.78
N LEU A 22 8.68 -3.39 -5.76
CA LEU A 22 9.52 -2.89 -4.66
C LEU A 22 10.19 -4.04 -3.90
N VAL A 23 9.41 -5.04 -3.48
CA VAL A 23 9.93 -6.20 -2.73
C VAL A 23 10.90 -7.01 -3.59
N ALA A 24 10.54 -7.31 -4.85
CA ALA A 24 11.40 -8.08 -5.74
C ALA A 24 12.75 -7.39 -5.98
N MET A 25 12.75 -6.08 -6.20
CA MET A 25 13.98 -5.33 -6.39
C MET A 25 14.81 -5.24 -5.10
N PHE A 26 14.15 -5.08 -3.96
CA PHE A 26 14.83 -5.11 -2.66
C PHE A 26 15.52 -6.45 -2.40
N LEU A 27 14.81 -7.57 -2.62
CA LEU A 27 15.35 -8.91 -2.45
C LEU A 27 16.46 -9.24 -3.44
N HIS A 28 16.42 -8.67 -4.65
CA HIS A 28 17.48 -8.85 -5.65
C HIS A 28 18.81 -8.20 -5.25
N VAL A 29 18.76 -7.03 -4.61
CA VAL A 29 19.95 -6.26 -4.19
C VAL A 29 20.42 -6.69 -2.79
N GLY A 30 19.48 -6.94 -1.89
CA GLY A 30 19.75 -7.25 -0.49
C GLY A 30 19.82 -6.01 0.41
N PRO A 31 19.54 -6.18 1.71
CA PRO A 31 19.42 -5.09 2.68
C PRO A 31 20.74 -4.38 2.99
N GLU A 32 21.88 -5.08 2.92
CA GLU A 32 23.21 -4.51 3.21
C GLU A 32 23.67 -3.58 2.08
N GLN A 33 23.47 -4.00 0.83
CA GLN A 33 23.89 -3.26 -0.36
C GLN A 33 22.98 -2.05 -0.62
N PHE A 34 21.74 -2.09 -0.15
CA PHE A 34 20.79 -0.99 -0.35
C PHE A 34 21.24 0.33 0.31
N SER A 35 22.12 0.29 1.31
CA SER A 35 22.71 1.48 1.95
C SER A 35 23.98 2.00 1.27
N ASP A 36 24.61 1.21 0.40
CA ASP A 36 25.85 1.59 -0.25
C ASP A 36 25.63 2.72 -1.28
N PRO A 37 26.48 3.75 -1.35
CA PRO A 37 26.39 4.81 -2.37
C PRO A 37 26.33 4.29 -3.81
N SER A 38 27.03 3.20 -4.12
CA SER A 38 27.10 2.59 -5.46
C SER A 38 25.76 2.03 -5.95
N PHE A 39 24.85 1.70 -5.03
CA PHE A 39 23.50 1.21 -5.32
C PHE A 39 22.45 2.32 -5.32
N GLY A 40 22.86 3.60 -5.32
CA GLY A 40 21.94 4.74 -5.37
C GLY A 40 20.94 4.69 -6.53
N ARG A 41 21.33 4.11 -7.68
CA ARG A 41 20.42 3.89 -8.82
C ARG A 41 19.23 2.99 -8.50
N TYR A 42 19.43 1.94 -7.71
CA TYR A 42 18.35 1.03 -7.30
C TYR A 42 17.44 1.70 -6.28
N ARG A 43 17.99 2.48 -5.34
CA ARG A 43 17.16 3.31 -4.44
C ARG A 43 16.28 4.31 -5.20
N LEU A 44 16.84 4.97 -6.21
CA LEU A 44 16.06 5.89 -7.06
C LEU A 44 15.00 5.14 -7.86
N ALA A 45 15.32 3.97 -8.40
CA ALA A 45 14.35 3.13 -9.11
C ALA A 45 13.20 2.67 -8.18
N ALA A 46 13.49 2.27 -6.94
CA ALA A 46 12.47 1.91 -5.94
C ALA A 46 11.53 3.08 -5.66
N ALA A 47 12.09 4.28 -5.43
CA ALA A 47 11.31 5.48 -5.20
C ALA A 47 10.44 5.81 -6.44
N ALA A 48 10.99 5.62 -7.64
CA ALA A 48 10.29 5.82 -8.90
C ALA A 48 9.15 4.82 -9.13
N ILE A 49 9.25 3.58 -8.62
CA ILE A 49 8.17 2.58 -8.71
C ILE A 49 6.91 3.02 -7.95
N ILE A 50 7.04 3.87 -6.93
CA ILE A 50 5.91 4.32 -6.10
C ILE A 50 5.15 5.48 -6.74
N LEU A 51 5.83 6.29 -7.56
CA LEU A 51 5.25 7.43 -8.29
C LEU A 51 3.99 7.04 -9.11
N PRO A 52 4.01 5.98 -9.93
CA PRO A 52 2.82 5.50 -10.65
C PRO A 52 1.62 5.22 -9.73
N GLY A 53 1.84 4.69 -8.53
CA GLY A 53 0.79 4.44 -7.54
C GLY A 53 0.10 5.73 -7.11
N TYR A 54 0.89 6.76 -6.79
CA TYR A 54 0.35 8.09 -6.46
C TYR A 54 -0.32 8.76 -7.65
N VAL A 55 0.28 8.72 -8.84
CA VAL A 55 -0.30 9.31 -10.06
C VAL A 55 -1.66 8.69 -10.35
N ALA A 56 -1.76 7.35 -10.29
CA ALA A 56 -3.02 6.66 -10.47
C ALA A 56 -4.07 7.03 -9.40
N HIS A 57 -3.65 7.09 -8.13
CA HIS A 57 -4.53 7.49 -7.04
C HIS A 57 -5.08 8.91 -7.23
N PHE A 58 -4.22 9.89 -7.52
CA PHE A 58 -4.62 11.27 -7.80
C PHE A 58 -5.53 11.37 -9.02
N TRP A 59 -5.22 10.63 -10.09
CA TRP A 59 -6.04 10.61 -11.29
C TRP A 59 -7.45 10.06 -11.01
N LEU A 60 -7.56 8.99 -10.23
CA LEU A 60 -8.85 8.41 -9.82
C LEU A 60 -9.66 9.37 -8.95
N LEU A 61 -9.02 10.07 -8.01
CA LEU A 61 -9.64 11.09 -7.15
C LEU A 61 -10.13 12.29 -7.96
N TRP A 62 -9.33 12.76 -8.91
CA TRP A 62 -9.71 13.87 -9.78
C TRP A 62 -10.91 13.48 -10.66
N ARG A 63 -10.92 12.26 -11.19
CA ARG A 63 -12.03 11.74 -12.01
C ARG A 63 -13.33 11.57 -11.21
N SER A 64 -13.27 11.12 -9.96
CA SER A 64 -14.47 10.92 -9.13
C SER A 64 -15.15 12.25 -8.77
N ARG A 65 -14.37 13.33 -8.57
CA ARG A 65 -14.90 14.67 -8.28
C ARG A 65 -15.62 15.34 -9.44
N ARG A 66 -15.35 14.93 -10.69
CA ARG A 66 -15.92 15.57 -11.90
C ARG A 66 -17.35 15.11 -12.25
N GLY A 67 -17.94 14.15 -11.54
CA GLY A 67 -19.13 13.44 -12.02
C GLY A 67 -20.23 13.11 -11.00
N ARG A 68 -20.22 13.63 -9.76
CA ARG A 68 -21.24 13.30 -8.74
C ARG A 68 -22.07 14.53 -8.31
N ARG A 69 -23.40 14.39 -8.34
CA ARG A 69 -24.37 15.20 -7.60
C ARG A 69 -24.48 14.61 -6.18
N GLU A 70 -24.47 15.46 -5.17
CA GLU A 70 -23.99 15.26 -3.78
C GLU A 70 -24.85 14.40 -2.83
N GLY A 71 -25.90 13.69 -3.29
CA GLY A 71 -26.99 13.25 -2.39
C GLY A 71 -26.81 11.92 -1.65
N GLU A 72 -26.95 10.78 -2.34
CA GLU A 72 -27.22 9.49 -1.66
C GLU A 72 -26.07 8.46 -1.73
N LEU A 73 -25.12 8.63 -2.66
CA LEU A 73 -23.96 7.72 -2.79
C LEU A 73 -22.82 8.05 -1.81
N ASP A 74 -22.87 9.19 -1.12
CA ASP A 74 -21.74 9.68 -0.32
C ASP A 74 -21.65 9.02 1.07
N GLU A 75 -22.77 8.79 1.75
CA GLU A 75 -22.75 8.24 3.13
C GLU A 75 -22.28 6.79 3.19
N ARG A 76 -22.81 5.91 2.33
CA ARG A 76 -22.38 4.50 2.27
C ARG A 76 -20.93 4.39 1.82
N ASP A 77 -20.53 5.13 0.78
CA ASP A 77 -19.14 5.14 0.30
C ASP A 77 -18.18 5.66 1.38
N ALA A 78 -18.59 6.68 2.16
CA ALA A 78 -17.83 7.23 3.28
C ALA A 78 -17.69 6.23 4.44
N LEU A 79 -18.77 5.52 4.80
CA LEU A 79 -18.71 4.48 5.83
C LEU A 79 -17.78 3.32 5.41
N VAL A 80 -17.88 2.86 4.16
CA VAL A 80 -16.98 1.83 3.60
C VAL A 80 -15.53 2.32 3.58
N ALA A 81 -15.30 3.57 3.16
CA ALA A 81 -13.97 4.18 3.17
C ALA A 81 -13.38 4.23 4.58
N ARG A 82 -14.17 4.65 5.57
CA ARG A 82 -13.74 4.74 6.96
C ARG A 82 -13.35 3.37 7.51
N ARG A 83 -14.21 2.36 7.35
CA ARG A 83 -13.91 0.98 7.78
C ARG A 83 -12.66 0.43 7.10
N ALA A 84 -12.51 0.69 5.79
CA ALA A 84 -11.31 0.29 5.06
C ALA A 84 -10.04 0.96 5.59
N SER A 85 -10.11 2.24 5.99
CA SER A 85 -9.00 2.95 6.63
C SER A 85 -8.66 2.39 8.02
N GLU A 86 -9.66 2.07 8.83
CA GLU A 86 -9.47 1.43 10.15
C GLU A 86 -8.78 0.07 10.00
N VAL A 87 -9.24 -0.78 9.07
CA VAL A 87 -8.60 -2.07 8.75
C VAL A 87 -7.18 -1.88 8.24
N ALA A 88 -6.96 -0.95 7.30
CA ALA A 88 -5.63 -0.70 6.76
C ALA A 88 -4.64 -0.27 7.84
N LEU A 89 -5.06 0.60 8.76
CA LEU A 89 -4.24 1.05 9.88
C LEU A 89 -3.84 -0.13 10.79
N VAL A 90 -4.81 -0.95 11.19
CA VAL A 90 -4.56 -2.11 12.07
C VAL A 90 -3.63 -3.12 11.39
N VAL A 91 -3.92 -3.50 10.15
CA VAL A 91 -3.12 -4.48 9.40
C VAL A 91 -1.68 -3.99 9.24
N VAL A 92 -1.49 -2.73 8.86
CA VAL A 92 -0.15 -2.16 8.66
C VAL A 92 0.60 -2.06 9.98
N ALA A 93 -0.05 -1.65 11.06
CA ALA A 93 0.57 -1.61 12.39
C ALA A 93 1.05 -3.01 12.83
N VAL A 94 0.22 -4.04 12.64
CA VAL A 94 0.60 -5.43 12.92
C VAL A 94 1.77 -5.88 12.07
N VAL A 95 1.77 -5.57 10.76
CA VAL A 95 2.87 -5.94 9.86
C VAL A 95 4.17 -5.26 10.25
N ILE A 96 4.15 -3.96 10.57
CA ILE A 96 5.35 -3.22 11.03
C ILE A 96 5.85 -3.78 12.36
N PHE A 97 4.95 -4.10 13.30
CA PHE A 97 5.30 -4.71 14.57
C PHE A 97 6.00 -6.06 14.38
N VAL A 98 5.42 -6.95 13.57
CA VAL A 98 6.02 -8.25 13.24
C VAL A 98 7.35 -8.09 12.51
N ALA A 99 7.45 -7.19 11.54
CA ALA A 99 8.69 -6.90 10.84
C ALA A 99 9.79 -6.43 11.80
N SER A 100 9.43 -5.61 12.79
CA SER A 100 10.37 -5.12 13.81
C SER A 100 10.88 -6.25 14.70
N LEU A 101 10.01 -7.18 15.10
CA LEU A 101 10.41 -8.39 15.85
C LEU A 101 11.32 -9.29 15.02
N VAL A 102 11.00 -9.50 13.75
CA VAL A 102 11.82 -10.32 12.83
C VAL A 102 13.19 -9.70 12.64
N LEU A 103 13.27 -8.37 12.44
CA LEU A 103 14.55 -7.68 12.31
C LEU A 103 15.38 -7.72 13.58
N TRP A 104 14.73 -7.57 14.74
CA TRP A 104 15.39 -7.70 16.03
C TRP A 104 16.01 -9.10 16.19
N GLU A 105 15.22 -10.16 15.97
CA GLU A 105 15.71 -11.52 16.15
C GLU A 105 16.81 -11.87 15.14
N ALA A 106 16.66 -11.47 13.87
CA ALA A 106 17.62 -11.77 12.81
C ALA A 106 18.97 -11.05 12.97
N TYR A 107 18.97 -9.85 13.56
CA TYR A 107 20.19 -9.02 13.70
C TYR A 107 20.61 -8.80 15.16
N ARG A 108 20.05 -9.59 16.09
CA ARG A 108 20.35 -9.50 17.53
C ARG A 108 21.86 -9.59 17.79
N ASP A 109 22.53 -10.58 17.20
CA ASP A 109 23.96 -10.82 17.44
C ASP A 109 24.85 -9.81 16.72
N ALA A 110 24.37 -9.23 15.61
CA ALA A 110 25.07 -8.18 14.87
C ALA A 110 24.99 -6.81 15.56
N GLY A 111 24.08 -6.64 16.53
CA GLY A 111 23.87 -5.40 17.28
C GLY A 111 23.16 -4.27 16.51
N ALA A 112 22.98 -4.39 15.19
CA ALA A 112 22.25 -3.45 14.36
C ALA A 112 21.70 -4.10 13.08
N ALA A 113 20.49 -3.70 12.67
CA ALA A 113 19.91 -4.08 11.39
C ALA A 113 20.43 -3.18 10.26
N PRO A 114 20.72 -3.73 9.06
CA PRO A 114 21.11 -2.94 7.90
C PRO A 114 20.09 -1.85 7.55
N ALA A 115 20.57 -0.67 7.18
CA ALA A 115 19.72 0.48 6.90
C ALA A 115 18.73 0.25 5.74
N GLY A 116 19.04 -0.67 4.82
CA GLY A 116 18.14 -1.08 3.74
C GLY A 116 16.79 -1.59 4.22
N TRP A 117 16.72 -2.30 5.36
CA TRP A 117 15.44 -2.77 5.90
C TRP A 117 14.48 -1.63 6.23
N PHE A 118 14.99 -0.53 6.78
CA PHE A 118 14.18 0.66 7.06
C PHE A 118 13.68 1.33 5.78
N TYR A 119 14.45 1.25 4.68
CA TYR A 119 13.99 1.68 3.37
C TYR A 119 12.78 0.84 2.93
N LEU A 120 12.87 -0.49 3.00
CA LEU A 120 11.75 -1.37 2.64
C LEU A 120 10.55 -1.13 3.55
N VAL A 121 10.74 -0.98 4.86
CA VAL A 121 9.65 -0.70 5.80
C VAL A 121 8.98 0.62 5.48
N ALA A 122 9.73 1.70 5.29
CA ALA A 122 9.16 3.03 5.03
C ALA A 122 8.34 3.07 3.72
N TYR A 123 8.96 2.66 2.62
CA TYR A 123 8.33 2.71 1.30
C TYR A 123 7.31 1.59 1.09
N GLY A 124 7.57 0.40 1.64
CA GLY A 124 6.64 -0.73 1.63
C GLY A 124 5.38 -0.45 2.43
N THR A 125 5.47 0.33 3.53
CA THR A 125 4.30 0.74 4.31
C THR A 125 3.32 1.55 3.47
N VAL A 126 3.80 2.50 2.66
CA VAL A 126 2.94 3.30 1.77
C VAL A 126 2.17 2.41 0.79
N ALA A 127 2.88 1.48 0.15
CA ALA A 127 2.28 0.57 -0.80
C ALA A 127 1.30 -0.40 -0.11
N LEU A 128 1.66 -0.91 1.07
CA LEU A 128 0.84 -1.81 1.86
C LEU A 128 -0.45 -1.16 2.36
N VAL A 129 -0.38 0.05 2.92
CA VAL A 129 -1.57 0.83 3.34
C VAL A 129 -2.53 0.97 2.17
N SER A 130 -2.03 1.38 1.01
CA SER A 130 -2.85 1.63 -0.17
C SER A 130 -3.45 0.35 -0.75
N LEU A 131 -2.68 -0.74 -0.72
CA LEU A 131 -3.14 -2.08 -1.12
C LEU A 131 -4.25 -2.59 -0.19
N VAL A 132 -4.01 -2.58 1.12
CA VAL A 132 -4.97 -3.08 2.12
C VAL A 132 -6.23 -2.23 2.11
N HIS A 133 -6.12 -0.91 2.02
CA HIS A 133 -7.29 -0.03 1.91
C HIS A 133 -8.13 -0.36 0.67
N ALA A 134 -7.50 -0.55 -0.50
CA ALA A 134 -8.21 -0.93 -1.72
C ALA A 134 -8.87 -2.32 -1.59
N GLY A 135 -8.17 -3.29 -0.99
CA GLY A 135 -8.70 -4.64 -0.74
C GLY A 135 -9.87 -4.64 0.24
N ALA A 136 -9.76 -3.92 1.36
CA ALA A 136 -10.81 -3.78 2.35
C ALA A 136 -12.05 -3.10 1.76
N ARG A 137 -11.88 -2.07 0.93
CA ARG A 137 -12.99 -1.45 0.19
C ARG A 137 -13.72 -2.45 -0.70
N LEU A 138 -12.98 -3.27 -1.47
CA LEU A 138 -13.59 -4.30 -2.31
C LEU A 138 -14.33 -5.36 -1.49
N PHE A 139 -13.75 -5.77 -0.37
CA PHE A 139 -14.36 -6.75 0.53
C PHE A 139 -15.68 -6.22 1.12
N PHE A 140 -15.69 -5.01 1.67
CA PHE A 140 -16.89 -4.42 2.25
C PHE A 140 -17.95 -4.07 1.20
N ASP A 141 -17.56 -3.69 -0.02
CA ASP A 141 -18.50 -3.46 -1.12
C ASP A 141 -19.14 -4.78 -1.60
N ALA A 142 -18.37 -5.88 -1.62
CA ALA A 142 -18.86 -7.21 -1.99
C ALA A 142 -19.69 -7.87 -0.87
N ALA A 143 -19.43 -7.54 0.40
CA ALA A 143 -20.14 -8.06 1.57
C ALA A 143 -21.38 -7.23 1.98
N GLY A 144 -21.66 -6.12 1.28
CA GLY A 144 -22.92 -5.38 1.44
C GLY A 144 -24.13 -6.25 1.07
N PRO A 145 -25.33 -5.98 1.61
CA PRO A 145 -26.44 -6.93 1.59
C PRO A 145 -26.73 -7.46 0.18
N SER A 146 -26.75 -8.79 0.04
CA SER A 146 -27.60 -9.44 -0.94
C SER A 146 -29.03 -9.12 -0.51
N ASP A 147 -29.66 -8.16 -1.17
CA ASP A 147 -31.08 -7.87 -0.94
C ASP A 147 -31.88 -9.17 -1.16
N GLY A 148 -32.36 -9.74 -0.06
CA GLY A 148 -33.39 -10.77 -0.01
C GLY A 148 -34.77 -10.13 0.07
#